data_AF-A0A537AN68-F1
#
_entry.id   AF-A0A537AN68-F1
#
_cell.length_a   1.000
_cell.length_b   1.000
_cell.length_c   1.000
_cell.angle_alpha   90.00
_cell.angle_beta   90.00
_cell.angle_gamma   90.00
#
_symmetry.space_group_name_H-M   'P 1'
#
loop_
_entity.id
_entity.type
_entity.pdbx_description
1 polymer ?
#
loop_
_entity_poly.entity_id
_entity_poly.type
_entity_poly.pdbx_seq_one_letter_code
_entity_poly.pdbx_strand_id
1 'polypeptide(L)' 'MRFAVLGGAPLDPAIAWLFLGLGLPVLQGYGMTEASPVISVNRPESNVPESVGIPLDSVEVRIAAGGELL' A
#
# COMPACT_ATOMS: atom_id res chain seq x y z
N MET A 1 -9.10 -15.72 -7.75
CA MET A 1 -8.23 -14.66 -7.18
C MET A 1 -8.93 -14.07 -5.97
N ARG A 2 -8.26 -13.88 -4.84
CA ARG A 2 -8.90 -13.32 -3.61
C ARG A 2 -8.74 -11.81 -3.50
N PHE A 3 -7.58 -11.30 -3.90
CA PHE A 3 -7.26 -9.89 -4.01
C PHE A 3 -6.02 -9.75 -4.90
N ALA A 4 -5.74 -8.53 -5.36
CA ALA A 4 -4.49 -8.16 -6.01
C ALA A 4 -3.75 -7.12 -5.17
N VAL A 5 -2.42 -7.21 -5.11
CA VAL A 5 -1.57 -6.21 -4.45
C VAL A 5 -0.93 -5.33 -5.53
N LEU A 6 -0.99 -4.02 -5.33
CA LEU A 6 -0.51 -3.00 -6.25
C LEU A 6 0.62 -2.20 -5.58
N GLY A 7 1.65 -1.88 -6.35
CA GLY A 7 2.77 -1.06 -5.92
C GLY A 7 3.48 -0.43 -7.12
N GLY A 8 4.65 0.16 -6.88
CA GLY A 8 5.49 0.80 -7.91
C GLY A 8 5.10 2.25 -8.22
N ALA A 9 3.81 2.52 -8.42
CA ALA A 9 3.30 3.89 -8.56
C ALA A 9 1.96 4.04 -7.81
N PRO A 10 1.62 5.26 -7.35
CA PRO A 10 0.32 5.52 -6.76
C PRO A 10 -0.81 5.17 -7.73
N LEU A 11 -1.79 4.38 -7.26
CA LEU A 11 -3.01 4.15 -8.03
C LEU A 11 -4.00 5.29 -7.76
N ASP A 12 -4.66 5.78 -8.81
CA ASP A 12 -5.78 6.71 -8.66
C ASP A 12 -6.89 6.08 -7.79
N PRO A 13 -7.28 6.71 -6.68
CA PRO A 13 -8.33 6.19 -5.80
C PRO A 13 -9.63 5.85 -6.53
N ALA A 14 -10.02 6.61 -7.56
CA ALA A 14 -11.23 6.32 -8.33
C ALA A 14 -11.17 4.96 -9.03
N ILE A 15 -9.99 4.57 -9.52
CA ILE A 15 -9.76 3.25 -10.12
C ILE A 15 -9.81 2.16 -9.04
N ALA A 16 -9.22 2.41 -7.87
CA ALA A 16 -9.27 1.47 -6.75
C ALA A 16 -10.72 1.21 -6.28
N TRP A 17 -11.52 2.27 -6.14
CA TRP A 17 -12.93 2.18 -5.80
C TRP A 17 -13.75 1.42 -6.85
N LEU A 18 -13.45 1.60 -8.15
CA LEU A 18 -14.08 0.83 -9.22
C LEU A 18 -13.86 -0.68 -9.03
N PHE A 19 -12.61 -1.12 -8.84
CA PHE A 19 -12.30 -2.55 -8.64
C PHE A 19 -12.95 -3.11 -7.37
N LEU A 20 -12.92 -2.34 -6.28
CA LEU A 20 -13.60 -2.73 -5.03
C LEU A 20 -15.11 -2.89 -5.24
N GLY A 21 -15.76 -1.97 -5.94
CA GLY A 21 -17.19 -2.04 -6.27
C GLY A 21 -17.57 -3.23 -7.17
N LEU A 22 -16.62 -3.72 -7.97
CA LEU A 22 -16.78 -4.94 -8.78
C LEU A 22 -16.53 -6.23 -7.99
N GLY A 23 -16.27 -6.15 -6.68
CA GLY A 23 -15.92 -7.31 -5.86
C GLY A 23 -14.53 -7.88 -6.19
N LEU A 24 -13.64 -7.04 -6.73
CA LEU A 24 -12.24 -7.38 -7.03
C LEU A 24 -11.33 -6.56 -6.10
N PRO A 25 -11.00 -7.06 -4.89
CA PRO A 25 -10.25 -6.27 -3.94
C PRO A 25 -8.83 -5.99 -4.46
N VAL A 26 -8.46 -4.72 -4.47
CA VAL A 26 -7.11 -4.24 -4.76
C VAL A 26 -6.52 -3.61 -3.51
N LEU A 27 -5.28 -3.95 -3.18
CA LEU A 27 -4.57 -3.50 -1.99
C LEU A 27 -3.32 -2.73 -2.42
N GLN A 28 -3.26 -1.45 -2.11
CA GLN A 28 -2.04 -0.66 -2.36
C GLN A 28 -0.99 -0.90 -1.29
N GLY A 29 0.27 -0.96 -1.72
CA GLY A 29 1.44 -1.03 -0.86
C GLY A 29 2.60 -0.21 -1.40
N TYR A 30 3.54 0.07 -0.51
CA TYR A 30 4.78 0.78 -0.80
C TYR A 30 5.97 -0.11 -0.52
N GLY A 31 7.01 0.03 -1.32
CA GLY A 31 8.26 -0.69 -1.18
C GLY A 31 9.33 -0.10 -2.09
N MET A 32 10.57 -0.49 -1.85
CA MET A 32 11.73 -0.12 -2.65
C MET A 32 12.70 -1.29 -2.70
N THR A 33 13.56 -1.31 -3.72
CA THR A 33 14.54 -2.39 -3.89
C THR A 33 15.52 -2.51 -2.71
N GLU A 34 15.81 -1.40 -2.05
CA GLU A 34 16.83 -1.25 -1.02
C GLU A 34 16.34 -1.64 0.39
N ALA A 35 15.03 -1.76 0.62
CA ALA A 35 14.45 -1.94 1.95
C ALA A 35 13.44 -3.12 2.02
N SER A 36 13.73 -4.19 1.25
CA SER A 36 12.82 -5.32 1.01
C SER A 36 11.59 -4.93 0.18
N PRO A 37 11.07 -5.82 -0.69
CA PRO A 37 10.20 -5.43 -1.79
C PRO A 37 8.88 -4.78 -1.37
N VAL A 38 8.46 -4.94 -0.11
CA VAL A 38 7.28 -4.31 0.48
C VAL A 38 7.63 -3.82 1.89
N ILE A 39 7.39 -2.55 2.15
CA ILE A 39 7.56 -1.86 3.44
C ILE A 39 6.21 -1.76 4.14
N SER A 40 5.16 -1.33 3.41
CA SER A 40 3.80 -1.16 3.92
C SER A 40 2.78 -1.68 2.92
N VAL A 41 1.62 -2.13 3.41
CA VAL A 41 0.51 -2.56 2.54
C VAL A 41 -0.84 -2.40 3.26
N ASN A 42 -1.87 -2.08 2.49
CA ASN A 42 -3.25 -2.22 2.94
C ASN A 42 -3.59 -3.69 3.20
N ARG A 43 -4.43 -3.94 4.19
CA ARG A 43 -4.87 -5.30 4.55
C ARG A 43 -6.30 -5.52 4.06
N PRO A 44 -6.71 -6.75 3.70
CA PRO A 44 -8.09 -7.04 3.29
C PRO A 44 -9.15 -6.53 4.27
N GLU A 45 -8.87 -6.62 5.57
CA GLU A 45 -9.73 -6.17 6.68
C GLU A 45 -9.65 -4.66 6.96
N SER A 46 -8.67 -3.96 6.39
CA SER A 46 -8.42 -2.54 6.61
C SER A 46 -7.77 -1.94 5.35
N ASN A 47 -8.60 -1.74 4.33
CA ASN A 47 -8.17 -1.20 3.04
C ASN A 47 -8.59 0.26 2.90
N VAL A 48 -7.62 1.16 2.86
CA VAL A 48 -7.82 2.59 2.59
C VAL A 48 -7.24 2.89 1.20
N PRO A 49 -8.08 3.01 0.15
CA PRO A 49 -7.62 3.18 -1.23
C PRO A 49 -6.74 4.40 -1.48
N GLU A 50 -6.78 5.41 -0.62
CA GLU A 50 -5.96 6.62 -0.73
C GLU A 50 -4.59 6.48 -0.04
N SER A 51 -4.31 5.33 0.58
CA SER A 51 -3.11 5.06 1.38
C SER A 51 -2.33 3.86 0.84
N VAL A 52 -1.05 3.76 1.20
CA VAL A 52 -0.20 2.57 1.00
C VAL A 52 -0.24 1.61 2.21
N GLY A 53 -1.18 1.84 3.13
CA GLY A 53 -1.42 1.03 4.32
C GLY A 53 -0.43 1.27 5.44
N ILE A 54 -0.25 0.26 6.29
CA ILE A 54 0.63 0.32 7.46
C ILE A 54 1.90 -0.51 7.23
N PRO A 55 3.01 -0.18 7.91
CA PRO A 55 4.22 -0.99 7.87
C PRO A 55 3.93 -2.45 8.20
N LEU A 56 4.69 -3.37 7.59
CA LEU A 56 4.70 -4.77 7.98
C LEU A 56 5.23 -4.91 9.41
N ASP A 57 4.81 -5.96 10.12
CA ASP A 57 5.07 -6.10 11.56
C ASP A 57 6.56 -6.12 11.95
N SER A 58 7.47 -6.40 11.01
CA SER A 58 8.92 -6.41 11.22
C SER A 58 9.64 -5.22 10.57
N VAL A 59 8.89 -4.20 10.15
CA VAL A 59 9.40 -3.02 9.47
C VAL A 59 9.16 -1.81 10.36
N GLU A 60 10.25 -1.13 10.72
CA GLU A 60 10.19 0.18 11.36
C GLU A 60 10.29 1.27 10.30
N VAL A 61 9.48 2.32 10.44
CA VAL A 61 9.53 3.49 9.57
C VAL A 61 9.59 4.75 10.42
N ARG A 62 10.32 5.76 9.95
CA ARG A 62 10.40 7.07 10.58
C ARG A 62 10.37 8.17 9.52
N ILE A 63 9.80 9.32 9.86
CA ILE A 63 9.95 10.53 9.04
C ILE A 63 11.11 11.35 9.58
N ALA A 64 12.11 11.60 8.74
CA ALA A 64 13.23 12.48 9.04
C ALA A 64 12.77 13.93 9.20
N ALA A 65 13.60 14.78 9.82
CA ALA A 65 13.31 16.20 9.95
C ALA A 65 13.09 16.91 8.58
N GLY A 66 13.68 16.39 7.51
CA GLY A 66 13.50 16.87 6.13
C GLY A 66 12.23 16.37 5.44
N GLY A 67 11.42 15.52 6.09
CA GLY A 67 10.21 14.95 5.50
C GLY A 67 10.42 13.67 4.69
N GLU A 68 11.65 13.15 4.64
CA GLU A 68 11.98 11.88 3.98
C GLU A 68 11.60 10.68 4.85
N LEU A 69 11.25 9.57 4.21
CA LEU A 69 11.01 8.29 4.87
C LEU A 69 12.35 7.58 5.16
N LEU A 70 12.51 7.08 6.38
CA LEU A 70 13.66 6.32 6.87
C LEU A 70 13.24 4.94 7.37
#